data_AF-A0A931XEE3-F1
#
_entry.id   AF-A0A931XEE3-F1
#
_cell.length_a   1.000
_cell.length_b   1.000
_cell.length_c   1.000
_cell.angle_alpha   90.00
_cell.angle_beta   90.00
_cell.angle_gamma   90.00
#
_symmetry.space_group_name_H-M   'P 1'
#
loop_
_entity.id
_entity.type
_entity.pdbx_description
1 polymer ?
#
loop_
_entity_poly.entity_id
_entity_poly.type
_entity_poly.pdbx_seq_one_letter_code
_entity_poly.pdbx_strand_id
1 'polypeptide(L)'
;MKVKKIDYSMSFCNKSQKNFNYLLLIFFVLLINVDLTAQLAPFTDMNRFFKTFYKNNIRQLEFQAIKSFEASDNLIVYVDFRGDFKVYNGETVELITNQLVNYKLSDNQLAWNIGPVIYHYSPDYPKKNLLTMFGNQYWLSDSLLVFEDTRYNTVNVRSRNENMILYQLTGDLYGVEELGDNTIVFRENGDFLKFFWNNKIHDFAVYTRKIEFSCGVDVICFNDPINQTFAVFDKGTIVDVESLFVKKFKALRNFVAYEDNQNNLWIYKNGEKEMLSNFNVNFWNALDNLIVWEEGGLFYIYEKDKGKKQLLNYIPQDYQIKNNTLVFRNNMGGIQVYQNGVLKEITKQLEAKYKIYGNTVLVELFNQNYLIYHDGKIYNN
;
A
#
# COMPACT_ATOMS: atom_id res chain seq x y z
N MET A 1 20.80 70.01 -19.89
CA MET A 1 19.65 70.82 -19.42
C MET A 1 18.41 69.93 -19.52
N LYS A 2 17.86 69.49 -18.38
CA LYS A 2 16.75 68.53 -18.30
C LYS A 2 15.45 69.20 -18.76
N VAL A 3 14.68 68.57 -19.64
CA VAL A 3 13.28 68.94 -19.89
C VAL A 3 12.40 67.76 -19.51
N LYS A 4 11.66 67.92 -18.41
CA LYS A 4 10.51 67.07 -18.04
C LYS A 4 9.27 67.62 -18.74
N LYS A 5 8.53 66.77 -19.45
CA LYS A 5 7.08 66.86 -19.72
C LYS A 5 6.50 65.59 -19.11
N ILE A 6 5.67 65.60 -18.06
CA ILE A 6 4.29 66.09 -17.90
C ILE A 6 3.38 65.58 -19.00
N ASP A 7 2.71 64.47 -18.66
CA ASP A 7 1.56 63.88 -19.33
C ASP A 7 0.32 64.78 -19.21
N TYR A 8 -0.48 64.80 -20.27
CA TYR A 8 -1.91 65.03 -20.18
C TYR A 8 -2.65 63.93 -20.93
N SER A 9 -3.45 63.21 -20.14
CA SER A 9 -4.45 62.24 -20.54
C SER A 9 -5.63 62.93 -21.24
N MET A 10 -6.22 62.23 -22.21
CA MET A 10 -7.67 62.19 -22.32
C MET A 10 -8.11 60.93 -23.07
N SER A 11 -9.06 60.24 -22.45
CA SER A 11 -9.51 58.90 -22.74
C SER A 11 -10.65 58.89 -23.75
N PHE A 12 -10.70 57.89 -24.63
CA PHE A 12 -11.97 57.38 -25.15
C PHE A 12 -11.99 55.86 -25.13
N CYS A 13 -12.92 55.35 -24.33
CA CYS A 13 -13.59 54.06 -24.36
C CYS A 13 -13.42 53.25 -25.67
N ASN A 14 -13.03 51.99 -25.56
CA ASN A 14 -14.06 50.96 -25.40
C ASN A 14 -13.48 49.61 -24.96
N LYS A 15 -14.16 49.08 -23.94
CA LYS A 15 -14.02 47.75 -23.35
C LYS A 15 -14.28 46.68 -24.41
N SER A 16 -13.25 45.97 -24.87
CA SER A 16 -13.45 44.69 -25.58
C SER A 16 -12.21 43.76 -25.57
N GLN A 17 -11.32 43.90 -24.58
CA GLN A 17 -10.04 43.18 -24.61
C GLN A 17 -9.56 42.68 -23.24
N LYS A 18 -10.48 42.51 -22.28
CA LYS A 18 -10.14 42.02 -20.92
C LYS A 18 -10.86 40.77 -20.44
N ASN A 19 -11.66 40.11 -21.29
CA ASN A 19 -12.36 38.86 -20.91
C ASN A 19 -11.88 37.62 -21.68
N PHE A 20 -10.82 37.73 -22.51
CA PHE A 20 -10.37 36.62 -23.36
C PHE A 20 -9.23 35.78 -22.77
N ASN A 21 -8.60 36.21 -21.66
CA ASN A 21 -7.47 35.51 -21.05
C ASN A 21 -7.77 34.80 -19.72
N TYR A 22 -9.00 34.87 -19.21
CA TYR A 22 -9.42 34.10 -18.03
C TYR A 22 -10.29 32.87 -18.38
N LEU A 23 -10.84 32.81 -19.59
CA LEU A 23 -11.63 31.65 -20.04
C LEU A 23 -10.75 30.49 -20.56
N LEU A 24 -9.52 30.79 -21.01
CA LEU A 24 -8.56 29.77 -21.46
C LEU A 24 -7.77 29.14 -20.30
N LEU A 25 -7.80 29.74 -19.10
CA LEU A 25 -7.14 29.22 -17.90
C LEU A 25 -8.07 28.32 -17.06
N ILE A 26 -9.37 28.29 -17.35
CA ILE A 26 -10.38 27.47 -16.63
C ILE A 26 -10.70 26.17 -17.40
N PHE A 27 -10.27 26.03 -18.65
CA PHE A 27 -10.42 24.79 -19.41
C PHE A 27 -9.25 23.79 -19.23
N PHE A 28 -8.27 24.11 -18.38
CA PHE A 28 -7.17 23.21 -18.01
C PHE A 28 -7.34 22.62 -16.59
N VAL A 29 -8.59 22.56 -16.10
CA VAL A 29 -8.95 21.99 -14.77
C VAL A 29 -9.68 20.65 -14.87
N LEU A 30 -9.91 20.09 -16.06
CA LEU A 30 -10.51 18.76 -16.17
C LEU A 30 -9.69 17.82 -17.04
N LEU A 31 -9.32 16.70 -16.42
CA LEU A 31 -8.60 15.52 -16.91
C LEU A 31 -7.12 15.46 -16.53
N ILE A 32 -6.84 15.66 -15.23
CA ILE A 32 -5.97 14.67 -14.58
C ILE A 32 -6.81 13.39 -14.57
N ASN A 33 -6.74 12.61 -15.65
CA ASN A 33 -6.91 11.17 -15.49
C ASN A 33 -5.76 10.81 -14.55
N VAL A 34 -6.09 10.68 -13.26
CA VAL A 34 -5.29 9.81 -12.42
C VAL A 34 -5.44 8.48 -13.13
N ASP A 35 -4.42 8.08 -13.87
CA ASP A 35 -4.30 6.71 -14.35
C ASP A 35 -4.31 5.87 -13.08
N LEU A 36 -5.50 5.47 -12.66
CA LEU A 36 -5.68 4.42 -11.68
C LEU A 36 -4.97 3.23 -12.30
N THR A 37 -3.88 2.83 -11.65
CA THR A 37 -3.01 1.76 -12.13
C THR A 37 -3.89 0.55 -12.42
N ALA A 38 -3.88 0.11 -13.68
CA ALA A 38 -4.63 -1.07 -14.08
C ALA A 38 -4.14 -2.26 -13.24
N GLN A 39 -5.02 -2.86 -12.46
CA GLN A 39 -4.67 -3.93 -11.53
C GLN A 39 -5.01 -5.30 -12.10
N LEU A 40 -4.33 -6.30 -11.57
CA LEU A 40 -4.48 -7.70 -11.96
C LEU A 40 -5.44 -8.42 -11.02
N ALA A 41 -6.56 -8.89 -11.56
CA ALA A 41 -7.49 -9.76 -10.83
C ALA A 41 -7.56 -11.14 -11.52
N PRO A 42 -6.70 -12.10 -11.13
CA PRO A 42 -6.72 -13.45 -11.69
C PRO A 42 -7.85 -14.31 -11.13
N PHE A 43 -8.33 -15.23 -11.97
CA PHE A 43 -9.31 -16.25 -11.60
C PHE A 43 -9.23 -17.45 -12.54
N THR A 44 -9.80 -18.57 -12.10
CA THR A 44 -9.99 -19.77 -12.94
C THR A 44 -11.45 -19.88 -13.30
N ASP A 45 -11.77 -19.93 -14.59
CA ASP A 45 -13.16 -20.06 -15.03
C ASP A 45 -13.71 -21.50 -14.88
N MET A 46 -14.97 -21.71 -15.26
CA MET A 46 -15.62 -23.03 -15.23
C MET A 46 -14.89 -24.11 -16.05
N ASN A 47 -14.17 -23.71 -17.10
CA ASN A 47 -13.37 -24.63 -17.92
C ASN A 47 -11.97 -24.87 -17.35
N ARG A 48 -11.67 -24.29 -16.18
CA ARG A 48 -10.36 -24.28 -15.52
C ARG A 48 -9.29 -23.57 -16.35
N PHE A 49 -9.67 -22.66 -17.24
CA PHE A 49 -8.71 -21.78 -17.90
C PHE A 49 -8.31 -20.68 -16.93
N PHE A 50 -7.02 -20.39 -16.88
CA PHE A 50 -6.50 -19.33 -16.04
C PHE A 50 -6.61 -18.00 -16.77
N LYS A 51 -7.40 -17.10 -16.20
CA LYS A 51 -7.70 -15.78 -16.77
C LYS A 51 -7.32 -14.69 -15.78
N THR A 52 -7.21 -13.48 -16.29
CA THR A 52 -7.03 -12.27 -15.49
C THR A 52 -7.82 -11.13 -16.08
N PHE A 53 -8.44 -10.34 -15.22
CA PHE A 53 -8.97 -9.04 -15.61
C PHE A 53 -7.85 -8.00 -15.50
N TYR A 54 -7.61 -7.27 -16.59
CA TYR A 54 -6.60 -6.23 -16.68
C TYR A 54 -6.95 -5.21 -17.77
N LYS A 55 -6.79 -3.90 -17.48
CA LYS A 55 -7.13 -2.81 -18.41
C LYS A 55 -8.53 -2.97 -19.03
N ASN A 56 -9.55 -3.15 -18.18
CA ASN A 56 -10.97 -3.31 -18.57
C ASN A 56 -11.29 -4.51 -19.47
N ASN A 57 -10.39 -5.49 -19.58
CA ASN A 57 -10.58 -6.67 -20.42
C ASN A 57 -10.20 -7.94 -19.67
N ILE A 58 -10.89 -9.03 -19.98
CA ILE A 58 -10.53 -10.36 -19.51
C ILE A 58 -9.55 -10.96 -20.51
N ARG A 59 -8.39 -11.39 -20.02
CA ARG A 59 -7.33 -12.04 -20.80
C ARG A 59 -7.15 -13.46 -20.30
N GLN A 60 -6.95 -14.39 -21.23
CA GLN A 60 -6.58 -15.75 -20.90
C GLN A 60 -5.07 -15.87 -20.85
N LEU A 61 -4.53 -16.39 -19.74
CA LEU A 61 -3.11 -16.60 -19.52
C LEU A 61 -2.71 -18.04 -19.82
N GLU A 62 -3.52 -19.02 -19.40
CA GLU A 62 -3.25 -20.44 -19.63
C GLU A 62 -4.50 -21.17 -20.13
N PHE A 63 -4.29 -22.12 -21.06
CA PHE A 63 -5.31 -22.99 -21.65
C PHE A 63 -5.47 -24.31 -20.88
N GLN A 64 -4.67 -24.52 -19.84
CA GLN A 64 -4.72 -25.71 -18.99
C GLN A 64 -4.84 -25.29 -17.53
N ALA A 65 -5.37 -26.19 -16.72
CA ALA A 65 -5.48 -25.95 -15.28
C ALA A 65 -4.09 -25.76 -14.67
N ILE A 66 -3.87 -24.58 -14.09
CA ILE A 66 -2.67 -24.26 -13.31
C ILE A 66 -2.70 -25.01 -11.97
N LYS A 67 -1.52 -25.20 -11.37
CA LYS A 67 -1.39 -25.88 -10.08
C LYS A 67 -1.68 -24.93 -8.91
N SER A 68 -1.18 -23.71 -8.99
CA SER A 68 -1.36 -22.69 -7.95
C SER A 68 -1.09 -21.30 -8.52
N PHE A 69 -1.64 -20.28 -7.88
CA PHE A 69 -1.31 -18.88 -8.15
C PHE A 69 -1.43 -18.04 -6.89
N GLU A 70 -0.70 -16.92 -6.91
CA GLU A 70 -0.83 -15.82 -5.98
C GLU A 70 -0.76 -14.52 -6.77
N ALA A 71 -1.44 -13.49 -6.30
CA ALA A 71 -1.46 -12.23 -7.01
C ALA A 71 -1.50 -11.06 -6.06
N SER A 72 -0.83 -10.02 -6.51
CA SER A 72 -0.76 -8.72 -5.91
C SER A 72 -1.30 -7.68 -6.89
N ASP A 73 -1.05 -6.40 -6.67
CA ASP A 73 -1.65 -5.34 -7.48
C ASP A 73 -1.16 -5.36 -8.92
N ASN A 74 0.15 -5.54 -9.12
CA ASN A 74 0.79 -5.45 -10.42
C ASN A 74 1.46 -6.76 -10.87
N LEU A 75 1.44 -7.81 -10.06
CA LEU A 75 2.04 -9.10 -10.38
C LEU A 75 1.09 -10.27 -10.13
N ILE A 76 1.13 -11.24 -11.04
CA ILE A 76 0.57 -12.58 -10.81
C ILE A 76 1.73 -13.57 -10.90
N VAL A 77 1.92 -14.36 -9.85
CA VAL A 77 2.85 -15.50 -9.87
C VAL A 77 2.05 -16.79 -9.85
N TYR A 78 2.45 -17.75 -10.68
CA TYR A 78 1.72 -19.00 -10.78
C TYR A 78 2.61 -20.14 -11.22
N VAL A 79 2.17 -21.36 -10.90
CA VAL A 79 2.79 -22.60 -11.34
C VAL A 79 1.87 -23.23 -12.38
N ASP A 80 2.37 -23.36 -13.60
CA ASP A 80 1.60 -23.93 -14.70
C ASP A 80 1.40 -25.45 -14.56
N PHE A 81 0.73 -26.06 -15.55
CA PHE A 81 0.48 -27.50 -15.54
C PHE A 81 1.76 -28.35 -15.59
N ARG A 82 2.85 -27.85 -16.19
CA ARG A 82 4.16 -28.52 -16.29
C ARG A 82 4.94 -28.40 -14.98
N GLY A 83 4.58 -27.46 -14.11
CA GLY A 83 5.33 -27.13 -12.90
C GLY A 83 6.28 -25.95 -13.08
N ASP A 84 6.18 -25.22 -14.19
CA ASP A 84 6.99 -24.04 -14.44
C ASP A 84 6.46 -22.87 -13.59
N PHE A 85 7.36 -22.26 -12.82
CA PHE A 85 7.05 -21.05 -12.05
C PHE A 85 7.18 -19.82 -12.95
N LYS A 86 6.07 -19.14 -13.14
CA LYS A 86 5.92 -18.01 -14.08
C LYS A 86 5.45 -16.76 -13.35
N VAL A 87 5.78 -15.61 -13.92
CA VAL A 87 5.24 -14.31 -13.51
C VAL A 87 4.53 -13.66 -14.69
N TYR A 88 3.44 -12.96 -14.41
CA TYR A 88 2.76 -12.09 -15.35
C TYR A 88 2.65 -10.69 -14.76
N ASN A 89 3.14 -9.70 -15.52
CA ASN A 89 3.23 -8.29 -15.10
C ASN A 89 2.12 -7.40 -15.70
N GLY A 90 1.09 -8.00 -16.30
CA GLY A 90 0.04 -7.29 -17.03
C GLY A 90 0.27 -7.19 -18.54
N GLU A 91 1.48 -7.44 -19.02
CA GLU A 91 1.80 -7.37 -20.46
C GLU A 91 2.34 -8.69 -20.99
N THR A 92 3.32 -9.27 -20.28
CA THR A 92 4.02 -10.48 -20.71
C THR A 92 4.03 -11.53 -19.61
N VAL A 93 3.96 -12.79 -20.03
CA VAL A 93 4.25 -13.93 -19.16
C VAL A 93 5.73 -14.25 -19.29
N GLU A 94 6.44 -14.31 -18.17
CA GLU A 94 7.86 -14.67 -18.10
C GLU A 94 8.04 -15.96 -17.31
N LEU A 95 8.85 -16.88 -17.84
CA LEU A 95 9.32 -18.06 -17.12
C LEU A 95 10.43 -17.67 -16.14
N ILE A 96 10.20 -17.87 -14.85
CA ILE A 96 11.18 -17.55 -13.81
C ILE A 96 12.14 -18.72 -13.55
N THR A 97 11.57 -19.91 -13.39
CA THR A 97 12.30 -21.16 -13.17
C THR A 97 11.38 -22.36 -13.39
N ASN A 98 11.95 -23.51 -13.73
CA ASN A 98 11.25 -24.80 -13.78
C ASN A 98 11.34 -25.58 -12.45
N GLN A 99 11.90 -24.95 -11.41
CA GLN A 99 12.01 -25.52 -10.07
C GLN A 99 10.95 -24.94 -9.15
N LEU A 100 10.46 -25.75 -8.22
CA LEU A 100 9.64 -25.25 -7.11
C LEU A 100 10.52 -24.44 -6.18
N VAL A 101 10.14 -23.19 -5.94
CA VAL A 101 10.89 -22.23 -5.12
C VAL A 101 10.00 -21.63 -4.05
N ASN A 102 10.59 -21.31 -2.91
CA ASN A 102 9.96 -20.42 -1.94
C ASN A 102 10.14 -18.98 -2.42
N TYR A 103 9.08 -18.20 -2.33
CA TYR A 103 9.06 -16.82 -2.79
C TYR A 103 8.29 -15.94 -1.81
N LYS A 104 8.52 -14.62 -1.91
CA LYS A 104 7.71 -13.57 -1.31
C LYS A 104 7.21 -12.66 -2.42
N LEU A 105 5.96 -12.24 -2.32
CA LEU A 105 5.29 -11.35 -3.28
C LEU A 105 4.81 -10.10 -2.54
N SER A 106 5.15 -8.92 -3.06
CA SER A 106 4.58 -7.63 -2.65
C SER A 106 3.71 -7.08 -3.77
N ASP A 107 3.14 -5.87 -3.60
CA ASP A 107 2.27 -5.28 -4.62
C ASP A 107 2.97 -5.11 -5.99
N ASN A 108 4.29 -4.87 -5.98
CA ASN A 108 5.07 -4.57 -7.19
C ASN A 108 6.36 -5.38 -7.33
N GLN A 109 6.67 -6.31 -6.43
CA GLN A 109 7.94 -7.04 -6.46
C GLN A 109 7.76 -8.52 -6.12
N LEU A 110 8.68 -9.32 -6.64
CA LEU A 110 8.81 -10.74 -6.37
C LEU A 110 10.26 -11.01 -5.97
N ALA A 111 10.44 -11.70 -4.85
CA ALA A 111 11.74 -12.20 -4.40
C ALA A 111 11.65 -13.71 -4.19
N TRP A 112 12.68 -14.45 -4.59
CA TRP A 112 12.74 -15.89 -4.40
C TRP A 112 14.19 -16.34 -4.28
N ASN A 113 14.39 -17.56 -3.79
CA ASN A 113 15.72 -18.13 -3.68
C ASN A 113 15.80 -19.55 -4.26
N ILE A 114 16.98 -19.87 -4.81
CA ILE A 114 17.37 -21.21 -5.23
C ILE A 114 18.67 -21.54 -4.49
N GLY A 115 18.57 -22.36 -3.44
CA GLY A 115 19.66 -22.50 -2.47
C GLY A 115 20.00 -21.15 -1.84
N PRO A 116 21.29 -20.74 -1.80
CA PRO A 116 21.71 -19.44 -1.26
C PRO A 116 21.55 -18.30 -2.28
N VAL A 117 21.11 -18.57 -3.51
CA VAL A 117 21.02 -17.54 -4.54
C VAL A 117 19.68 -16.83 -4.45
N ILE A 118 19.69 -15.54 -4.10
CA ILE A 118 18.49 -14.70 -3.99
C ILE A 118 18.33 -13.90 -5.28
N TYR A 119 17.12 -13.97 -5.82
CA TYR A 119 16.72 -13.24 -7.01
C TYR A 119 15.58 -12.27 -6.70
N HIS A 120 15.45 -11.27 -7.57
CA HIS A 120 14.41 -10.25 -7.52
C HIS A 120 13.84 -9.99 -8.92
N TYR A 121 12.55 -9.71 -8.98
CA TYR A 121 11.83 -9.26 -10.16
C TYR A 121 10.88 -8.11 -9.81
N SER A 122 10.81 -7.10 -10.67
CA SER A 122 9.87 -6.00 -10.58
C SER A 122 9.52 -5.50 -11.99
N PRO A 123 8.26 -5.10 -12.28
CA PRO A 123 7.85 -4.60 -13.59
C PRO A 123 8.69 -3.43 -14.10
N ASP A 124 9.16 -2.57 -13.21
CA ASP A 124 9.97 -1.39 -13.54
C ASP A 124 11.34 -1.77 -14.11
N TYR A 125 11.78 -3.01 -13.89
CA TYR A 125 13.10 -3.50 -14.24
C TYR A 125 12.99 -4.87 -14.91
N PRO A 126 12.78 -4.89 -16.24
CA PRO A 126 12.56 -6.12 -16.97
C PRO A 126 13.85 -6.95 -16.98
N LYS A 127 13.91 -7.94 -16.07
CA LYS A 127 14.70 -9.20 -16.08
C LYS A 127 14.85 -9.74 -14.65
N LYS A 128 15.02 -11.06 -14.54
CA LYS A 128 15.51 -11.74 -13.33
C LYS A 128 16.81 -11.11 -12.85
N ASN A 129 16.78 -10.40 -11.73
CA ASN A 129 17.93 -9.75 -11.14
C ASN A 129 18.55 -10.63 -10.05
N LEU A 130 19.84 -10.91 -10.15
CA LEU A 130 20.61 -11.57 -9.10
C LEU A 130 20.94 -10.54 -8.01
N LEU A 131 20.56 -10.81 -6.76
CA LEU A 131 20.91 -9.95 -5.63
C LEU A 131 22.20 -10.42 -4.96
N THR A 132 22.24 -11.70 -4.60
CA THR A 132 23.43 -12.34 -4.01
C THR A 132 23.43 -13.83 -4.32
N MET A 133 24.62 -14.41 -4.33
CA MET A 133 24.82 -15.88 -4.39
C MET A 133 25.05 -16.49 -3.01
N PHE A 134 25.10 -15.66 -1.95
CA PHE A 134 25.45 -16.04 -0.58
C PHE A 134 24.35 -15.63 0.40
N GLY A 135 23.11 -15.66 -0.07
CA GLY A 135 21.94 -15.28 0.70
C GLY A 135 21.48 -16.35 1.67
N ASN A 136 20.82 -15.91 2.73
CA ASN A 136 20.20 -16.76 3.73
C ASN A 136 18.72 -16.35 3.91
N GLN A 137 18.45 -15.27 4.66
CA GLN A 137 17.10 -14.71 4.78
C GLN A 137 16.89 -13.46 3.92
N TYR A 138 15.62 -13.20 3.60
CA TYR A 138 15.18 -11.97 2.93
C TYR A 138 13.79 -11.56 3.38
N TRP A 139 13.52 -10.25 3.32
CA TRP A 139 12.25 -9.61 3.61
C TRP A 139 11.88 -8.71 2.45
N LEU A 140 10.58 -8.62 2.16
CA LEU A 140 10.07 -7.93 0.99
C LEU A 140 8.92 -7.03 1.40
N SER A 141 8.94 -5.81 0.91
CA SER A 141 7.82 -4.87 0.94
C SER A 141 7.58 -4.31 -0.47
N ASP A 142 6.68 -3.34 -0.59
CA ASP A 142 6.31 -2.78 -1.90
C ASP A 142 7.45 -2.03 -2.57
N SER A 143 8.32 -1.35 -1.80
CA SER A 143 9.46 -0.58 -2.34
C SER A 143 10.82 -1.09 -1.89
N LEU A 144 10.90 -1.98 -0.90
CA LEU A 144 12.17 -2.44 -0.32
C LEU A 144 12.31 -3.95 -0.37
N LEU A 145 13.54 -4.40 -0.58
CA LEU A 145 13.94 -5.79 -0.40
C LEU A 145 15.16 -5.84 0.49
N VAL A 146 15.01 -6.41 1.67
CA VAL A 146 16.10 -6.61 2.63
C VAL A 146 16.61 -8.04 2.49
N PHE A 147 17.92 -8.24 2.45
CA PHE A 147 18.50 -9.56 2.33
C PHE A 147 19.84 -9.67 3.06
N GLU A 148 20.09 -10.86 3.59
CA GLU A 148 21.36 -11.23 4.18
C GLU A 148 22.36 -11.62 3.09
N ASP A 149 23.63 -11.24 3.25
CA ASP A 149 24.74 -11.74 2.45
C ASP A 149 25.82 -12.28 3.39
N THR A 150 25.95 -13.61 3.41
CA THR A 150 26.85 -14.35 4.30
C THR A 150 28.32 -14.31 3.86
N ARG A 151 28.63 -13.88 2.63
CA ARG A 151 30.02 -13.73 2.18
C ARG A 151 30.70 -12.56 2.88
N TYR A 152 29.98 -11.45 3.00
CA TYR A 152 30.45 -10.25 3.68
C TYR A 152 29.89 -10.12 5.10
N ASN A 153 28.99 -11.02 5.49
CA ASN A 153 28.26 -11.00 6.75
C ASN A 153 27.55 -9.66 6.98
N THR A 154 26.71 -9.30 6.00
CA THR A 154 26.00 -8.02 5.93
C THR A 154 24.51 -8.24 5.79
N VAL A 155 23.73 -7.29 6.31
CA VAL A 155 22.32 -7.12 5.90
C VAL A 155 22.26 -5.94 4.94
N ASN A 156 21.66 -6.18 3.78
CA ASN A 156 21.56 -5.22 2.69
C ASN A 156 20.10 -4.86 2.44
N VAL A 157 19.86 -3.65 1.99
CA VAL A 157 18.58 -3.21 1.46
C VAL A 157 18.76 -2.84 -0.01
N ARG A 158 17.85 -3.32 -0.85
CA ARG A 158 17.66 -2.83 -2.20
C ARG A 158 16.52 -1.81 -2.19
N SER A 159 16.80 -0.60 -2.65
CA SER A 159 15.83 0.49 -2.79
C SER A 159 16.12 1.27 -4.06
N ARG A 160 15.11 1.56 -4.87
CA ARG A 160 15.26 2.26 -6.18
C ARG A 160 16.39 1.69 -7.03
N ASN A 161 16.51 0.37 -7.06
CA ASN A 161 17.58 -0.40 -7.74
C ASN A 161 19.01 -0.30 -7.21
N GLU A 162 19.23 0.45 -6.16
CA GLU A 162 20.53 0.53 -5.51
C GLU A 162 20.55 -0.44 -4.33
N ASN A 163 21.65 -1.19 -4.21
CA ASN A 163 21.89 -2.02 -3.03
C ASN A 163 22.74 -1.20 -2.05
N MET A 164 22.28 -1.11 -0.81
CA MET A 164 22.97 -0.44 0.28
C MET A 164 23.16 -1.42 1.43
N ILE A 165 24.30 -1.36 2.08
CA ILE A 165 24.54 -2.11 3.32
C ILE A 165 23.81 -1.37 4.45
N LEU A 166 22.90 -2.04 5.16
CA LEU A 166 22.31 -1.52 6.38
C LEU A 166 23.32 -1.63 7.53
N TYR A 167 23.93 -2.80 7.68
CA TYR A 167 24.97 -3.05 8.67
C TYR A 167 25.79 -4.31 8.33
N GLN A 168 26.94 -4.42 8.98
CA GLN A 168 27.86 -5.56 8.91
C GLN A 168 28.18 -6.06 10.33
N LEU A 169 28.17 -7.38 10.52
CA LEU A 169 28.50 -7.99 11.81
C LEU A 169 29.71 -8.94 11.68
N THR A 170 30.35 -9.26 12.80
CA THR A 170 31.35 -10.35 12.88
C THR A 170 30.72 -11.67 13.34
N GLY A 171 29.57 -11.61 14.04
CA GLY A 171 28.82 -12.76 14.53
C GLY A 171 27.61 -13.10 13.67
N ASP A 172 26.63 -13.79 14.25
CA ASP A 172 25.42 -14.18 13.52
C ASP A 172 24.61 -12.96 13.07
N LEU A 173 24.10 -13.03 11.83
CA LEU A 173 23.14 -12.06 11.31
C LEU A 173 21.79 -12.21 12.01
N TYR A 174 21.10 -11.08 12.16
CA TYR A 174 19.74 -11.04 12.64
C TYR A 174 18.85 -10.26 11.67
N GLY A 175 17.53 -10.38 11.82
CA GLY A 175 16.58 -9.69 10.94
C GLY A 175 16.47 -8.19 11.26
N VAL A 176 15.71 -7.49 10.42
CA VAL A 176 15.24 -6.14 10.76
C VAL A 176 14.19 -6.19 11.87
N GLU A 177 14.05 -5.11 12.64
CA GLU A 177 13.07 -5.04 13.73
C GLU A 177 11.65 -4.90 13.20
N GLU A 178 11.48 -4.05 12.18
CA GLU A 178 10.20 -3.83 11.51
C GLU A 178 10.44 -3.33 10.07
N LEU A 179 9.63 -3.80 9.13
CA LEU A 179 9.69 -3.43 7.71
C LEU A 179 8.37 -2.83 7.26
N GLY A 180 8.39 -1.58 6.82
CA GLY A 180 7.28 -0.95 6.11
C GLY A 180 7.51 -0.94 4.60
N ASP A 181 6.59 -0.31 3.87
CA ASP A 181 6.62 -0.22 2.41
C ASP A 181 7.90 0.45 1.90
N ASN A 182 8.35 1.53 2.57
CA ASN A 182 9.59 2.26 2.25
C ASN A 182 10.39 2.71 3.48
N THR A 183 10.09 2.14 4.64
CA THR A 183 10.75 2.42 5.92
C THR A 183 11.26 1.12 6.55
N ILE A 184 12.37 1.17 7.27
CA ILE A 184 12.91 0.02 8.03
C ILE A 184 13.35 0.52 9.39
N VAL A 185 13.04 -0.24 10.43
CA VAL A 185 13.73 -0.15 11.73
C VAL A 185 14.67 -1.33 11.84
N PHE A 186 15.94 -1.07 12.15
CA PHE A 186 16.95 -2.12 12.31
C PHE A 186 17.96 -1.76 13.39
N ARG A 187 18.69 -2.75 13.89
CA ARG A 187 19.80 -2.57 14.83
C ARG A 187 21.12 -2.79 14.14
N GLU A 188 22.13 -2.02 14.55
CA GLU A 188 23.53 -2.22 14.20
C GLU A 188 24.30 -2.76 15.43
N ASN A 189 25.61 -2.99 15.26
CA ASN A 189 26.56 -3.26 16.34
C ASN A 189 26.33 -2.36 17.56
N GLY A 190 26.26 -2.97 18.74
CA GLY A 190 26.03 -2.27 20.01
C GLY A 190 24.56 -1.93 20.30
N ASP A 191 23.62 -2.62 19.66
CA ASP A 191 22.16 -2.42 19.83
C ASP A 191 21.69 -1.00 19.47
N PHE A 192 22.41 -0.33 18.58
CA PHE A 192 22.06 0.99 18.11
C PHE A 192 20.93 0.90 17.08
N LEU A 193 19.74 1.39 17.44
CA LEU A 193 18.59 1.44 16.55
C LEU A 193 18.77 2.55 15.51
N LYS A 194 18.41 2.23 14.27
CA LYS A 194 18.46 3.13 13.13
C LYS A 194 17.21 2.98 12.29
N PHE A 195 16.87 4.06 11.59
CA PHE A 195 15.80 4.07 10.60
C PHE A 195 16.39 4.17 9.20
N PHE A 196 15.94 3.32 8.29
CA PHE A 196 16.18 3.51 6.87
C PHE A 196 14.96 4.18 6.24
N TRP A 197 15.16 5.30 5.58
CA TRP A 197 14.12 5.97 4.80
C TRP A 197 14.75 6.77 3.66
N ASN A 198 14.14 6.73 2.47
CA ASN A 198 14.55 7.53 1.31
C ASN A 198 16.06 7.41 0.95
N ASN A 199 16.60 6.18 0.92
CA ASN A 199 18.02 5.86 0.66
C ASN A 199 18.99 6.53 1.66
N LYS A 200 18.53 6.81 2.88
CA LYS A 200 19.35 7.34 3.96
C LYS A 200 19.12 6.54 5.23
N ILE A 201 20.21 6.41 5.99
CA ILE A 201 20.18 5.85 7.34
C ILE A 201 20.15 7.02 8.32
N HIS A 202 19.15 7.02 9.18
CA HIS A 202 18.94 7.98 10.25
C HIS A 202 19.28 7.32 11.57
N ASP A 203 20.22 7.90 12.29
CA ASP A 203 20.55 7.45 13.63
C ASP A 203 19.39 7.78 14.58
N PHE A 204 19.00 6.81 15.41
CA PHE A 204 17.95 6.99 16.40
C PHE A 204 18.53 6.98 17.81
N ALA A 205 18.67 5.82 18.45
CA ALA A 205 19.25 5.71 19.78
C ALA A 205 19.55 4.25 20.16
N VAL A 206 20.28 4.06 21.27
CA VAL A 206 20.46 2.75 21.89
C VAL A 206 19.36 2.55 22.93
N TYR A 207 18.63 1.43 22.83
CA TYR A 207 17.62 1.08 23.82
C TYR A 207 17.89 -0.31 24.41
N THR A 208 17.89 -0.39 25.73
CA THR A 208 18.07 -1.65 26.47
C THR A 208 16.80 -2.48 26.55
N ARG A 209 15.64 -1.87 26.27
CA ARG A 209 14.33 -2.54 26.26
C ARG A 209 13.84 -2.67 24.83
N LYS A 210 13.13 -3.76 24.56
CA LYS A 210 12.44 -3.96 23.29
C LYS A 210 11.37 -2.87 23.12
N ILE A 211 11.40 -2.19 21.97
CA ILE A 211 10.40 -1.22 21.56
C ILE A 211 9.55 -1.88 20.46
N GLU A 212 8.25 -1.66 20.52
CA GLU A 212 7.33 -2.00 19.43
C GLU A 212 7.29 -0.84 18.44
N PHE A 213 7.56 -1.13 17.18
CA PHE A 213 7.47 -0.18 16.08
C PHE A 213 6.35 -0.58 15.14
N SER A 214 5.75 0.41 14.48
CA SER A 214 4.93 0.18 13.30
C SER A 214 5.45 1.05 12.17
N CYS A 215 5.76 0.42 11.03
CA CYS A 215 6.34 1.06 9.85
C CYS A 215 5.30 1.15 8.73
N GLY A 216 5.16 2.33 8.13
CA GLY A 216 4.28 2.58 6.99
C GLY A 216 5.03 3.17 5.80
N VAL A 217 4.33 3.90 4.94
CA VAL A 217 4.97 4.73 3.91
C VAL A 217 5.32 6.08 4.53
N ASP A 218 6.60 6.45 4.47
CA ASP A 218 7.17 7.71 4.97
C ASP A 218 7.00 8.01 6.47
N VAL A 219 6.39 7.10 7.23
CA VAL A 219 6.13 7.26 8.67
C VAL A 219 6.49 6.00 9.45
N ILE A 220 6.98 6.19 10.67
CA ILE A 220 7.20 5.13 11.68
C ILE A 220 6.66 5.66 13.00
N CYS A 221 5.90 4.85 13.75
CA CYS A 221 5.39 5.25 15.06
C CYS A 221 5.73 4.23 16.15
N PHE A 222 5.94 4.72 17.36
CA PHE A 222 6.33 3.92 18.52
C PHE A 222 6.09 4.69 19.83
N ASN A 223 5.98 3.96 20.94
CA ASN A 223 6.03 4.54 22.29
C ASN A 223 7.50 4.72 22.70
N ASP A 224 7.96 5.96 22.93
CA ASP A 224 9.35 6.27 23.27
C ASP A 224 9.62 6.10 24.78
N PRO A 225 10.34 5.06 25.21
CA PRO A 225 10.56 4.81 26.63
C PRO A 225 11.44 5.83 27.36
N ILE A 226 12.20 6.67 26.64
CA ILE A 226 13.02 7.70 27.28
C ILE A 226 12.16 8.90 27.65
N ASN A 227 11.45 9.44 26.66
CA ASN A 227 10.61 10.63 26.86
C ASN A 227 9.25 10.29 27.48
N GLN A 228 8.87 9.01 27.53
CA GLN A 228 7.56 8.50 27.96
C GLN A 228 6.40 9.05 27.12
N THR A 229 6.68 9.38 25.87
CA THR A 229 5.76 9.95 24.88
C THR A 229 5.38 8.90 23.83
N PHE A 230 4.33 9.19 23.07
CA PHE A 230 4.11 8.54 21.79
C PHE A 230 4.73 9.40 20.69
N ALA A 231 5.67 8.82 19.95
CA ALA A 231 6.48 9.52 18.96
C ALA A 231 6.22 8.98 17.55
N VAL A 232 6.35 9.88 16.57
CA VAL A 232 6.25 9.54 15.15
C VAL A 232 7.47 10.10 14.44
N PHE A 233 8.20 9.23 13.74
CA PHE A 233 9.12 9.62 12.68
C PHE A 233 8.29 9.97 11.44
N ASP A 234 8.31 11.22 11.03
CA ASP A 234 7.65 11.76 9.84
C ASP A 234 8.71 12.39 8.94
N LYS A 235 9.00 11.73 7.80
CA LYS A 235 9.89 12.21 6.73
C LYS A 235 11.25 12.76 7.20
N GLY A 236 11.91 12.06 8.13
CA GLY A 236 13.25 12.42 8.62
C GLY A 236 13.27 13.16 9.95
N THR A 237 12.11 13.52 10.50
CA THR A 237 12.00 14.18 11.82
C THR A 237 11.21 13.32 12.78
N ILE A 238 11.63 13.27 14.05
CA ILE A 238 10.86 12.61 15.11
C ILE A 238 10.09 13.69 15.86
N VAL A 239 8.80 13.47 16.02
CA VAL A 239 7.88 14.39 16.71
C VAL A 239 7.15 13.62 17.81
N ASP A 240 7.12 14.19 19.01
CA ASP A 240 6.27 13.70 20.10
C ASP A 240 4.82 14.10 19.82
N VAL A 241 3.99 13.12 19.46
CA VAL A 241 2.58 13.31 19.08
C VAL A 241 1.69 13.31 20.31
N GLU A 242 1.97 12.47 21.31
CA GLU A 242 1.33 12.52 22.63
C GLU A 242 2.35 12.62 23.75
N SER A 243 1.98 13.30 24.83
CA SER A 243 2.82 13.44 26.03
C SER A 243 2.90 12.18 26.89
N LEU A 244 2.12 11.16 26.54
CA LEU A 244 2.06 9.86 27.21
C LEU A 244 2.07 8.76 26.15
N PHE A 245 2.38 7.54 26.56
CA PHE A 245 2.19 6.35 25.73
C PHE A 245 0.73 6.21 25.28
N VAL A 246 0.57 5.67 24.08
CA VAL A 246 -0.73 5.28 23.53
C VAL A 246 -0.91 3.77 23.66
N LYS A 247 -2.16 3.32 23.72
CA LYS A 247 -2.49 1.90 23.95
C LYS A 247 -2.25 1.04 22.72
N LYS A 248 -2.56 1.58 21.55
CA LYS A 248 -2.47 0.89 20.26
C LYS A 248 -2.16 1.91 19.18
N PHE A 249 -1.32 1.54 18.22
CA PHE A 249 -0.96 2.39 17.09
C PHE A 249 -0.72 1.56 15.84
N LYS A 250 -0.84 2.19 14.67
CA LYS A 250 -0.50 1.61 13.38
C LYS A 250 -0.09 2.69 12.39
N ALA A 251 1.08 2.52 11.79
CA ALA A 251 1.54 3.32 10.67
C ALA A 251 0.91 2.83 9.36
N LEU A 252 0.56 3.78 8.49
CA LEU A 252 -0.16 3.56 7.23
C LEU A 252 0.55 4.33 6.11
N ARG A 253 -0.12 4.61 5.00
CA ARG A 253 0.48 5.35 3.89
C ARG A 253 0.55 6.86 4.17
N ASN A 254 1.62 7.34 4.81
CA ASN A 254 1.89 8.74 5.20
C ASN A 254 1.01 9.29 6.34
N PHE A 255 0.45 8.42 7.19
CA PHE A 255 -0.30 8.82 8.38
C PHE A 255 -0.29 7.69 9.41
N VAL A 256 -0.67 8.00 10.64
CA VAL A 256 -0.69 7.06 11.76
C VAL A 256 -2.08 7.09 12.37
N ALA A 257 -2.63 5.91 12.68
CA ALA A 257 -3.83 5.75 13.48
C ALA A 257 -3.44 5.25 14.87
N TYR A 258 -4.02 5.80 15.93
CA TYR A 258 -3.70 5.38 17.29
C TYR A 258 -4.86 5.61 18.28
N GLU A 259 -4.79 4.90 19.40
CA GLU A 259 -5.74 4.97 20.50
C GLU A 259 -5.05 5.51 21.75
N ASP A 260 -5.51 6.66 22.24
CA ASP A 260 -4.93 7.29 23.43
C ASP A 260 -5.31 6.56 24.75
N ASN A 261 -4.85 7.09 25.89
CA ASN A 261 -5.12 6.48 27.18
C ASN A 261 -6.60 6.57 27.60
N GLN A 262 -7.37 7.44 26.96
CA GLN A 262 -8.79 7.67 27.18
C GLN A 262 -9.68 6.87 26.21
N ASN A 263 -9.09 5.99 25.38
CA ASN A 263 -9.75 5.21 24.32
C ASN A 263 -10.32 6.07 23.18
N ASN A 264 -9.83 7.29 22.99
CA ASN A 264 -10.17 8.06 21.81
C ASN A 264 -9.34 7.56 20.64
N LEU A 265 -9.98 7.42 19.47
CA LEU A 265 -9.32 7.07 18.22
C LEU A 265 -8.88 8.36 17.51
N TRP A 266 -7.58 8.46 17.27
CA TRP A 266 -6.93 9.60 16.62
C TRP A 266 -6.22 9.20 15.34
N ILE A 267 -5.98 10.20 14.51
CA ILE A 267 -5.00 10.15 13.43
C ILE A 267 -3.98 11.27 13.58
N TYR A 268 -2.74 10.97 13.18
CA TYR A 268 -1.70 11.96 12.94
C TYR A 268 -1.33 11.93 11.45
N LYS A 269 -1.43 13.09 10.78
CA LYS A 269 -1.13 13.23 9.35
C LYS A 269 -0.58 14.63 9.08
N ASN A 270 0.57 14.72 8.40
CA ASN A 270 1.18 15.98 7.98
C ASN A 270 1.39 16.99 9.14
N GLY A 271 1.84 16.53 10.32
CA GLY A 271 2.07 17.40 11.48
C GLY A 271 0.83 17.75 12.31
N GLU A 272 -0.36 17.34 11.88
CA GLU A 272 -1.62 17.63 12.57
C GLU A 272 -2.26 16.36 13.14
N LYS A 273 -2.97 16.53 14.27
CA LYS A 273 -3.77 15.48 14.91
C LYS A 273 -5.25 15.73 14.69
N GLU A 274 -5.98 14.73 14.25
CA GLU A 274 -7.45 14.78 14.08
C GLU A 274 -8.10 13.65 14.88
N MET A 275 -9.14 13.98 15.64
CA MET A 275 -9.91 12.99 16.40
C MET A 275 -10.96 12.34 15.50
N LEU A 276 -10.87 11.03 15.33
CA LEU A 276 -11.87 10.25 14.61
C LEU A 276 -13.08 9.97 15.48
N SER A 277 -12.83 9.42 16.68
CA SER A 277 -13.86 9.09 17.66
C SER A 277 -13.39 9.40 19.09
N ASN A 278 -14.32 9.90 19.90
CA ASN A 278 -14.17 10.09 21.35
C ASN A 278 -15.09 9.17 22.17
N PHE A 279 -15.72 8.20 21.49
CA PHE A 279 -16.49 7.16 22.12
C PHE A 279 -15.63 5.90 22.12
N ASN A 280 -15.70 5.11 23.19
CA ASN A 280 -14.91 3.90 23.33
C ASN A 280 -15.17 2.96 22.13
N VAL A 281 -14.21 2.88 21.20
CA VAL A 281 -14.32 2.07 19.99
C VAL A 281 -14.19 0.60 20.36
N ASN A 282 -15.13 -0.27 19.96
CA ASN A 282 -14.98 -1.70 20.28
C ASN A 282 -13.84 -2.33 19.47
N PHE A 283 -13.68 -1.87 18.23
CA PHE A 283 -12.52 -2.21 17.40
C PHE A 283 -12.25 -1.14 16.35
N TRP A 284 -11.01 -1.13 15.87
CA TRP A 284 -10.65 -0.47 14.63
C TRP A 284 -9.64 -1.33 13.86
N ASN A 285 -9.74 -1.25 12.53
CA ASN A 285 -8.84 -1.87 11.59
C ASN A 285 -8.38 -0.81 10.58
N ALA A 286 -7.07 -0.70 10.39
CA ALA A 286 -6.51 0.25 9.45
C ALA A 286 -5.55 -0.46 8.49
N LEU A 287 -5.68 -0.15 7.21
CA LEU A 287 -4.81 -0.67 6.16
C LEU A 287 -4.78 0.31 4.98
N ASP A 288 -3.60 0.50 4.40
CA ASP A 288 -3.34 1.41 3.29
C ASP A 288 -3.83 2.85 3.55
N ASN A 289 -4.94 3.25 2.94
CA ASN A 289 -5.52 4.59 3.04
C ASN A 289 -6.86 4.62 3.81
N LEU A 290 -7.27 3.49 4.39
CA LEU A 290 -8.56 3.34 5.05
C LEU A 290 -8.38 2.98 6.53
N ILE A 291 -9.22 3.57 7.38
CA ILE A 291 -9.48 3.12 8.73
C ILE A 291 -10.97 2.83 8.83
N VAL A 292 -11.34 1.66 9.32
CA VAL A 292 -12.71 1.33 9.69
C VAL A 292 -12.77 1.07 11.18
N TRP A 293 -13.87 1.47 11.81
CA TRP A 293 -14.10 1.21 13.22
C TRP A 293 -15.59 1.04 13.50
N GLU A 294 -15.86 0.45 14.65
CA GLU A 294 -17.19 0.34 15.19
C GLU A 294 -17.34 1.26 16.39
N GLU A 295 -18.51 1.89 16.45
CA GLU A 295 -18.90 2.76 17.54
C GLU A 295 -20.42 2.72 17.70
N GLY A 296 -20.89 2.20 18.85
CA GLY A 296 -22.31 2.19 19.19
C GLY A 296 -23.19 1.37 18.23
N GLY A 297 -22.67 0.28 17.66
CA GLY A 297 -23.35 -0.55 16.66
C GLY A 297 -23.32 0.02 15.23
N LEU A 298 -22.70 1.18 15.04
CA LEU A 298 -22.52 1.81 13.73
C LEU A 298 -21.11 1.52 13.21
N PHE A 299 -21.00 1.40 11.88
CA PHE A 299 -19.73 1.14 11.22
C PHE A 299 -19.27 2.38 10.48
N TYR A 300 -18.12 2.89 10.85
CA TYR A 300 -17.53 4.12 10.33
C TYR A 300 -16.32 3.82 9.47
N ILE A 301 -16.02 4.78 8.59
CA ILE A 301 -14.84 4.76 7.74
C ILE A 301 -14.18 6.13 7.73
N TYR A 302 -12.86 6.14 7.72
CA TYR A 302 -12.03 7.27 7.38
C TYR A 302 -11.23 6.90 6.14
N GLU A 303 -11.33 7.74 5.13
CA GLU A 303 -10.53 7.66 3.90
C GLU A 303 -9.59 8.86 3.88
N LYS A 304 -8.28 8.60 3.74
CA LYS A 304 -7.20 9.59 3.86
C LYS A 304 -7.49 10.94 3.20
N ASP A 305 -8.14 10.96 2.04
CA ASP A 305 -8.40 12.18 1.26
C ASP A 305 -9.87 12.63 1.25
N LYS A 306 -10.77 11.89 1.92
CA LYS A 306 -12.20 12.24 2.03
C LYS A 306 -12.69 12.47 3.46
N GLY A 307 -11.85 12.17 4.44
CA GLY A 307 -12.18 12.30 5.85
C GLY A 307 -13.09 11.19 6.36
N LYS A 308 -13.69 11.44 7.52
CA LYS A 308 -14.56 10.48 8.21
C LYS A 308 -16.01 10.52 7.75
N LYS A 309 -16.64 9.35 7.75
CA LYS A 309 -18.07 9.17 7.42
C LYS A 309 -18.63 7.95 8.15
N GLN A 310 -19.88 8.05 8.61
CA GLN A 310 -20.65 6.87 8.97
C GLN A 310 -20.99 6.09 7.70
N LEU A 311 -20.47 4.87 7.57
CA LEU A 311 -20.67 4.06 6.37
C LEU A 311 -21.96 3.24 6.46
N LEU A 312 -22.19 2.57 7.59
CA LEU A 312 -23.32 1.67 7.79
C LEU A 312 -23.95 1.86 9.18
N ASN A 313 -25.21 1.45 9.29
CA ASN A 313 -25.95 1.36 10.54
C ASN A 313 -25.94 -0.06 11.15
N TYR A 314 -24.99 -0.89 10.73
CA TYR A 314 -24.73 -2.23 11.24
C TYR A 314 -23.25 -2.56 11.04
N ILE A 315 -22.77 -3.60 11.73
CA ILE A 315 -21.41 -4.11 11.60
C ILE A 315 -21.43 -5.25 10.56
N PRO A 316 -20.68 -5.16 9.44
CA PRO A 316 -20.59 -6.26 8.49
C PRO A 316 -20.06 -7.54 9.13
N GLN A 317 -20.60 -8.69 8.74
CA GLN A 317 -20.12 -10.00 9.20
C GLN A 317 -18.68 -10.27 8.77
N ASP A 318 -18.37 -9.87 7.54
CA ASP A 318 -17.05 -10.00 6.94
C ASP A 318 -16.77 -8.78 6.05
N TYR A 319 -15.49 -8.41 5.99
CA TYR A 319 -14.99 -7.35 5.11
C TYR A 319 -13.52 -7.57 4.76
N GLN A 320 -13.08 -6.99 3.65
CA GLN A 320 -11.66 -6.85 3.28
C GLN A 320 -11.38 -5.39 2.93
N ILE A 321 -10.19 -4.93 3.29
CA ILE A 321 -9.64 -3.62 2.93
C ILE A 321 -8.43 -3.86 2.06
N LYS A 322 -8.29 -3.09 0.97
CA LYS A 322 -7.04 -2.93 0.25
C LYS A 322 -7.05 -1.59 -0.50
N ASN A 323 -5.92 -0.89 -0.51
CA ASN A 323 -5.74 0.44 -1.09
C ASN A 323 -6.83 1.44 -0.62
N ASN A 324 -7.74 1.81 -1.53
CA ASN A 324 -8.87 2.72 -1.28
C ASN A 324 -10.23 1.99 -1.32
N THR A 325 -10.21 0.67 -1.19
CA THR A 325 -11.36 -0.19 -1.43
C THR A 325 -11.67 -1.01 -0.18
N LEU A 326 -12.93 -0.92 0.25
CA LEU A 326 -13.52 -1.78 1.28
C LEU A 326 -14.62 -2.59 0.60
N VAL A 327 -14.51 -3.91 0.62
CA VAL A 327 -15.61 -4.81 0.23
C VAL A 327 -16.13 -5.50 1.48
N PHE A 328 -17.43 -5.72 1.55
CA PHE A 328 -18.06 -6.35 2.70
C PHE A 328 -19.39 -7.01 2.32
N ARG A 329 -19.83 -7.92 3.19
CA ARG A 329 -21.15 -8.54 3.09
C ARG A 329 -22.18 -7.78 3.91
N ASN A 330 -23.33 -7.49 3.29
CA ASN A 330 -24.45 -6.85 3.96
C ASN A 330 -25.32 -7.85 4.74
N ASN A 331 -26.27 -7.36 5.54
CA ASN A 331 -27.17 -8.19 6.35
C ASN A 331 -28.08 -9.13 5.53
N MET A 332 -28.26 -8.85 4.24
CA MET A 332 -29.02 -9.71 3.31
C MET A 332 -28.13 -10.73 2.60
N GLY A 333 -26.84 -10.83 2.96
CA GLY A 333 -25.87 -11.74 2.33
C GLY A 333 -25.32 -11.28 0.98
N GLY A 334 -25.73 -10.11 0.49
CA GLY A 334 -25.18 -9.49 -0.73
C GLY A 334 -23.82 -8.84 -0.49
N ILE A 335 -23.07 -8.63 -1.57
CA ILE A 335 -21.73 -8.04 -1.52
C ILE A 335 -21.80 -6.58 -1.97
N GLN A 336 -21.26 -5.70 -1.14
CA GLN A 336 -21.15 -4.27 -1.37
C GLN A 336 -19.69 -3.83 -1.35
N VAL A 337 -19.41 -2.74 -2.04
CA VAL A 337 -18.09 -2.12 -2.12
C VAL A 337 -18.20 -0.64 -1.83
N TYR A 338 -17.35 -0.15 -0.94
CA TYR A 338 -17.04 1.25 -0.80
C TYR A 338 -15.70 1.51 -1.48
N GLN A 339 -15.68 2.42 -2.45
CA GLN A 339 -14.47 2.82 -3.15
C GLN A 339 -14.55 4.29 -3.51
N ASN A 340 -13.49 5.04 -3.19
CA ASN A 340 -13.39 6.46 -3.50
C ASN A 340 -14.67 7.22 -3.11
N GLY A 341 -15.14 7.13 -1.86
CA GLY A 341 -16.33 7.84 -1.38
C GLY A 341 -17.70 7.28 -1.82
N VAL A 342 -17.73 6.35 -2.76
CA VAL A 342 -18.97 5.81 -3.33
C VAL A 342 -19.23 4.42 -2.77
N LEU A 343 -20.43 4.22 -2.21
CA LEU A 343 -20.93 2.91 -1.82
C LEU A 343 -21.77 2.33 -2.96
N LYS A 344 -21.46 1.11 -3.40
CA LYS A 344 -22.15 0.42 -4.48
C LYS A 344 -22.41 -1.03 -4.12
N GLU A 345 -23.55 -1.56 -4.55
CA GLU A 345 -23.84 -2.98 -4.49
C GLU A 345 -23.30 -3.70 -5.74
N ILE A 346 -22.55 -4.79 -5.53
CA ILE A 346 -22.05 -5.63 -6.63
C ILE A 346 -23.08 -6.73 -6.94
N THR A 347 -23.59 -7.39 -5.90
CA THR A 347 -24.59 -8.46 -6.04
C THR A 347 -25.44 -8.61 -4.79
N LYS A 348 -26.68 -9.06 -4.96
CA LYS A 348 -27.60 -9.48 -3.89
C LYS A 348 -27.58 -10.99 -3.65
N GLN A 349 -26.79 -11.72 -4.44
CA GLN A 349 -26.77 -13.18 -4.38
C GLN A 349 -26.11 -13.65 -3.07
N LEU A 350 -26.78 -14.57 -2.40
CA LEU A 350 -26.31 -15.22 -1.19
C LEU A 350 -25.08 -16.09 -1.47
N GLU A 351 -24.26 -16.29 -0.43
CA GLU A 351 -23.08 -17.19 -0.41
C GLU A 351 -21.99 -16.89 -1.45
N ALA A 352 -22.09 -15.76 -2.16
CA ALA A 352 -21.04 -15.32 -3.05
C ALA A 352 -19.75 -15.07 -2.26
N LYS A 353 -18.63 -15.51 -2.82
CA LYS A 353 -17.30 -15.27 -2.26
C LYS A 353 -16.69 -14.05 -2.92
N TYR A 354 -15.82 -13.34 -2.22
CA TYR A 354 -15.13 -12.19 -2.79
C TYR A 354 -13.66 -12.15 -2.40
N LYS A 355 -12.88 -11.46 -3.21
CA LYS A 355 -11.49 -11.14 -2.96
C LYS A 355 -11.14 -9.79 -3.57
N ILE A 356 -10.33 -8.99 -2.88
CA ILE A 356 -9.79 -7.73 -3.42
C ILE A 356 -8.38 -7.96 -4.00
N TYR A 357 -8.14 -7.39 -5.18
CA TYR A 357 -6.85 -7.23 -5.82
C TYR A 357 -6.63 -5.75 -6.12
N GLY A 358 -5.83 -5.06 -5.31
CA GLY A 358 -5.70 -3.61 -5.26
C GLY A 358 -7.02 -2.89 -4.99
N ASN A 359 -7.55 -2.25 -6.02
CA ASN A 359 -8.85 -1.58 -6.09
C ASN A 359 -9.89 -2.38 -6.90
N THR A 360 -9.54 -3.58 -7.38
CA THR A 360 -10.45 -4.44 -8.14
C THR A 360 -11.06 -5.49 -7.22
N VAL A 361 -12.38 -5.62 -7.24
CA VAL A 361 -13.09 -6.62 -6.44
C VAL A 361 -13.56 -7.74 -7.35
N LEU A 362 -13.10 -8.95 -7.08
CA LEU A 362 -13.56 -10.17 -7.73
C LEU A 362 -14.61 -10.84 -6.86
N VAL A 363 -15.77 -11.16 -7.44
CA VAL A 363 -16.87 -11.86 -6.77
C VAL A 363 -17.17 -13.15 -7.52
N GLU A 364 -17.02 -14.29 -6.84
CA GLU A 364 -17.38 -15.62 -7.33
C GLU A 364 -18.82 -15.94 -6.95
N LEU A 365 -19.64 -16.24 -7.96
CA LEU A 365 -21.03 -16.65 -7.81
C LEU A 365 -21.14 -18.18 -7.65
N PHE A 366 -22.29 -18.69 -7.18
CA PHE A 366 -22.49 -20.13 -6.93
C PHE A 366 -22.29 -21.01 -8.18
N ASN A 367 -22.45 -20.44 -9.37
CA ASN A 367 -22.29 -21.12 -10.64
C ASN A 367 -20.89 -20.99 -11.23
N GLN A 368 -19.88 -20.59 -10.43
CA GLN A 368 -18.50 -20.36 -10.88
C GLN A 368 -18.36 -19.28 -11.97
N ASN A 369 -19.37 -18.40 -12.11
CA ASN A 369 -19.22 -17.15 -12.85
C ASN A 369 -18.62 -16.08 -11.93
N TYR A 370 -17.98 -15.10 -12.54
CA TYR A 370 -17.32 -14.02 -11.82
C TYR A 370 -17.91 -12.66 -12.19
N LEU A 371 -18.25 -11.88 -11.16
CA LEU A 371 -18.47 -10.44 -11.30
C LEU A 371 -17.19 -9.73 -10.90
N ILE A 372 -16.74 -8.80 -11.73
CA ILE A 372 -15.55 -8.00 -11.46
C ILE A 372 -15.98 -6.55 -11.33
N TYR A 373 -15.82 -5.97 -10.15
CA TYR A 373 -16.02 -4.55 -9.93
C TYR A 373 -14.68 -3.82 -10.06
N HIS A 374 -14.62 -2.86 -10.97
CA HIS A 374 -13.45 -2.03 -11.23
C HIS A 374 -13.90 -0.64 -11.68
N ASP A 375 -13.42 0.41 -11.00
CA ASP A 375 -13.68 1.82 -11.31
C ASP A 375 -15.16 2.14 -11.52
N GLY A 376 -16.02 1.70 -10.59
CA GLY A 376 -17.45 1.97 -10.65
C GLY A 376 -18.23 1.13 -11.67
N LYS A 377 -17.57 0.29 -12.46
CA LYS A 377 -18.21 -0.62 -13.45
C LYS A 377 -18.19 -2.06 -12.94
N ILE A 378 -19.16 -2.85 -13.41
CA ILE A 378 -19.23 -4.29 -13.12
C ILE A 378 -19.11 -5.02 -14.45
N TYR A 379 -18.15 -5.92 -14.54
CA TYR A 379 -17.90 -6.79 -15.68
C TYR A 379 -18.34 -8.21 -15.32
N ASN A 380 -18.81 -8.95 -16.33
CA ASN A 380 -19.19 -10.35 -16.19
C ASN A 380 -18.28 -11.20 -17.09
N ASN A 381 -17.89 -12.37 -16.60
CA ASN A 381 -17.11 -13.36 -17.35
C ASN A 381 -17.99 -14.48 -17.89
#